data_AF-A0A439MGD2-F1
#
_entry.id   AF-A0A439MGD2-F1
#
_cell.length_a   1.000
_cell.length_b   1.000
_cell.length_c   1.000
_cell.angle_alpha   90.00
_cell.angle_beta   90.00
_cell.angle_gamma   90.00
#
_symmetry.space_group_name_H-M   'P 1'
#
loop_
_entity.id
_entity.type
_entity.pdbx_description
1 polymer ?
#
loop_
_entity_poly.entity_id
_entity_poly.type
_entity_poly.pdbx_seq_one_letter_code
_entity_poly.pdbx_strand_id
1 'polypeptide(L)'
;MSTTERKPSPQASTARMVLDECMADGACVEAIIARLALRFETGIDAAELADVALDMCSADLRKRDRLERIADLLRHRPDIFAMLRETGAAVRHERDGWETDAAVVRRLAASFDAAATVSLAASVQLSSLGDEEKLTAATDEIVAWLERQGFTGTDRTILDIGCGIGRFESALSDAAHR
;
A
#
# COMPACT_ATOMS: atom_id res chain seq x y z
N MET A 1 -28.88 -12.78 31.24
CA MET A 1 -27.51 -12.21 31.26
C MET A 1 -27.51 -11.08 30.24
N SER A 2 -27.41 -9.84 30.69
CA SER A 2 -27.40 -8.66 29.81
C SER A 2 -26.10 -8.65 29.01
N THR A 3 -26.21 -8.82 27.70
CA THR A 3 -25.16 -8.47 26.75
C THR A 3 -25.11 -6.95 26.69
N THR A 4 -24.29 -6.34 27.55
CA THR A 4 -23.95 -4.92 27.44
C THR A 4 -23.31 -4.73 26.07
N GLU A 5 -24.04 -4.13 25.13
CA GLU A 5 -23.45 -3.60 23.89
C GLU A 5 -22.35 -2.62 24.30
N ARG A 6 -21.10 -3.08 24.23
CA ARG A 6 -19.94 -2.25 24.50
C ARG A 6 -19.91 -1.22 23.37
N LYS A 7 -20.20 0.04 23.69
CA LYS A 7 -20.06 1.13 22.71
C LYS A 7 -18.63 1.05 22.12
N PRO A 8 -18.50 1.05 20.79
CA PRO A 8 -17.19 1.02 20.15
C PRO A 8 -16.36 2.20 20.64
N SER A 9 -15.05 1.99 20.79
CA SER A 9 -14.12 3.08 21.08
C SER A 9 -14.26 4.18 20.00
N PRO A 10 -13.94 5.45 20.30
CA PRO A 10 -13.93 6.50 19.28
C PRO A 10 -13.08 6.12 18.06
N GLN A 11 -11.94 5.46 18.28
CA GLN A 11 -11.06 4.93 17.24
C GLN A 11 -11.72 3.81 16.40
N ALA A 12 -12.38 2.84 17.04
CA ALA A 12 -13.15 1.81 16.33
C ALA A 12 -14.29 2.41 15.49
N SER A 13 -14.91 3.49 15.96
CA SER A 13 -15.97 4.20 15.20
C SER A 13 -15.40 4.92 13.97
N THR A 14 -14.26 5.59 14.11
CA THR A 14 -13.52 6.18 12.98
C THR A 14 -13.05 5.09 12.02
N ALA A 15 -12.56 3.95 12.51
CA ALA A 15 -12.12 2.82 11.68
C ALA A 15 -13.25 2.28 10.81
N ARG A 16 -14.46 2.10 11.38
CA ARG A 16 -15.64 1.69 10.61
C ARG A 16 -15.97 2.68 9.49
N MET A 17 -15.96 3.97 9.79
CA MET A 17 -16.23 5.02 8.80
C MET A 17 -15.20 5.01 7.66
N VAL A 18 -13.90 4.90 7.99
CA VAL A 18 -12.82 4.85 6.98
C VAL A 18 -12.90 3.58 6.15
N LEU A 19 -13.20 2.43 6.77
CA LEU A 19 -13.43 1.16 6.07
C LEU A 19 -14.58 1.28 5.06
N ASP A 20 -15.71 1.86 5.48
CA ASP A 20 -16.87 2.07 4.60
C ASP A 20 -16.55 3.00 3.42
N GLU A 21 -15.85 4.11 3.67
CA GLU A 21 -15.40 5.04 2.62
C GLU A 21 -14.48 4.34 1.60
N CYS A 22 -13.45 3.64 2.08
CA CYS A 22 -12.51 2.97 1.19
C CYS A 22 -13.15 1.82 0.40
N MET A 23 -14.16 1.15 0.98
CA MET A 23 -14.92 0.11 0.28
C MET A 23 -15.82 0.67 -0.82
N ALA A 24 -16.38 1.87 -0.63
CA ALA A 24 -17.24 2.55 -1.60
C ALA A 24 -16.49 2.96 -2.87
N ASP A 25 -15.21 3.30 -2.76
CA ASP A 25 -14.34 3.67 -3.88
C ASP A 25 -13.92 2.49 -4.78
N GLY A 26 -14.35 1.26 -4.48
CA GLY A 26 -13.96 0.08 -5.24
C GLY A 26 -12.49 -0.36 -5.09
N ALA A 27 -11.75 0.21 -4.13
CA ALA A 27 -10.35 -0.11 -3.88
C ALA A 27 -10.13 -1.61 -3.53
N CYS A 28 -9.02 -2.20 -3.96
CA CYS A 28 -8.68 -3.58 -3.53
C CYS A 28 -8.42 -3.63 -2.01
N VAL A 29 -8.50 -4.84 -1.44
CA VAL A 29 -8.34 -5.06 0.01
C VAL A 29 -6.99 -4.51 0.52
N GLU A 30 -5.93 -4.71 -0.24
CA GLU A 30 -4.59 -4.25 0.12
C GLU A 30 -4.47 -2.72 0.10
N ALA A 31 -5.13 -2.06 -0.85
CA ALA A 31 -5.21 -0.61 -0.88
C ALA A 31 -6.01 -0.04 0.31
N ILE A 32 -7.07 -0.75 0.73
CA ILE A 32 -7.82 -0.38 1.94
C ILE A 32 -6.92 -0.46 3.18
N ILE A 33 -6.18 -1.57 3.35
CA ILE A 33 -5.25 -1.75 4.47
C ILE A 33 -4.17 -0.66 4.47
N ALA A 34 -3.58 -0.35 3.32
CA ALA A 34 -2.59 0.73 3.20
C ALA A 34 -3.17 2.10 3.57
N ARG A 35 -4.38 2.43 3.11
CA ARG A 35 -5.06 3.69 3.48
C ARG A 35 -5.38 3.76 4.98
N LEU A 36 -5.79 2.65 5.58
CA LEU A 36 -6.02 2.56 7.02
C LEU A 36 -4.71 2.83 7.78
N ALA A 37 -3.60 2.24 7.35
CA ALA A 37 -2.29 2.44 7.98
C ALA A 37 -1.89 3.93 7.98
N LEU A 38 -2.09 4.63 6.85
CA LEU A 38 -1.78 6.06 6.74
C LEU A 38 -2.72 6.97 7.54
N ARG A 39 -4.00 6.59 7.70
CA ARG A 39 -4.99 7.43 8.40
C ARG A 39 -4.96 7.26 9.92
N PHE A 40 -4.47 6.14 10.42
CA PHE A 40 -4.34 5.89 11.85
C PHE A 40 -2.86 5.83 12.21
N GLU A 41 -2.22 6.95 12.56
CA GLU A 41 -0.81 6.93 13.02
C GLU A 41 -0.65 6.22 14.38
N THR A 42 -1.64 6.34 15.27
CA THR A 42 -1.65 5.71 16.61
C THR A 42 -3.06 5.27 17.02
N GLY A 43 -3.15 4.38 18.01
CA GLY A 43 -4.39 4.13 18.76
C GLY A 43 -5.32 3.04 18.23
N ILE A 44 -4.98 2.36 17.14
CA ILE A 44 -5.62 1.10 16.75
C ILE A 44 -4.56 0.16 16.17
N ASP A 45 -4.51 -1.08 16.64
CA ASP A 45 -3.59 -2.09 16.10
C ASP A 45 -4.28 -2.95 15.02
N ALA A 46 -3.49 -3.82 14.39
CA ALA A 46 -4.00 -4.69 13.33
C ALA A 46 -5.10 -5.65 13.81
N ALA A 47 -4.99 -6.15 15.05
CA ALA A 47 -5.96 -7.08 15.61
C ALA A 47 -7.30 -6.39 15.91
N GLU A 48 -7.25 -5.19 16.51
CA GLU A 48 -8.45 -4.38 16.75
C GLU A 48 -9.12 -3.98 15.42
N LEU A 49 -8.36 -3.62 14.38
CA LEU A 49 -8.93 -3.38 13.05
C LEU A 49 -9.57 -4.62 12.42
N ALA A 50 -8.97 -5.80 12.61
CA ALA A 50 -9.54 -7.05 12.12
C ALA A 50 -10.87 -7.35 12.81
N ASP A 51 -10.95 -7.14 14.12
CA ASP A 51 -12.19 -7.31 14.88
C ASP A 51 -13.25 -6.29 14.45
N VAL A 52 -12.85 -5.02 14.24
CA VAL A 52 -13.74 -3.99 13.69
C VAL A 52 -14.30 -4.39 12.33
N ALA A 53 -13.49 -4.95 11.44
CA ALA A 53 -13.92 -5.37 10.11
C ALA A 53 -14.93 -6.54 10.19
N LEU A 54 -14.74 -7.50 11.09
CA LEU A 54 -15.66 -8.63 11.28
C LEU A 54 -16.97 -8.23 11.95
N ASP A 55 -16.94 -7.24 12.84
CA ASP A 55 -18.13 -6.67 13.47
C ASP A 55 -19.02 -5.91 12.46
N MET A 56 -18.47 -5.48 11.31
CA MET A 56 -19.22 -4.78 10.27
C MET A 56 -20.11 -5.78 9.51
N CYS A 57 -21.26 -6.14 10.08
CA CYS A 57 -22.27 -6.95 9.42
C CYS A 57 -22.77 -6.29 8.12
N SER A 58 -22.71 -7.01 7.01
CA SER A 58 -23.34 -6.60 5.75
C SER A 58 -24.22 -7.72 5.17
N ALA A 59 -25.38 -7.34 4.64
CA ALA A 59 -26.23 -8.23 3.84
C ALA A 59 -25.68 -8.44 2.42
N ASP A 60 -24.80 -7.55 1.94
CA ASP A 60 -24.09 -7.72 0.68
C ASP A 60 -22.93 -8.70 0.86
N LEU A 61 -23.04 -9.86 0.18
CA LEU A 61 -22.03 -10.92 0.23
C LEU A 61 -20.66 -10.43 -0.25
N ARG A 62 -20.59 -9.58 -1.29
CA ARG A 62 -19.30 -9.07 -1.78
C ARG A 62 -18.63 -8.16 -0.77
N LYS A 63 -19.42 -7.33 -0.07
CA LYS A 63 -18.91 -6.48 1.00
C LYS A 63 -18.42 -7.33 2.18
N ARG A 64 -19.17 -8.36 2.55
CA ARG A 64 -18.80 -9.32 3.59
C ARG A 64 -17.49 -10.03 3.28
N ASP A 65 -17.35 -10.61 2.08
CA ASP A 65 -16.13 -11.31 1.67
C ASP A 65 -14.89 -10.39 1.72
N ARG A 66 -15.06 -9.11 1.36
CA ARG A 66 -13.98 -8.12 1.45
C ARG A 66 -13.60 -7.81 2.89
N LEU A 67 -14.57 -7.67 3.80
CA LEU A 67 -14.33 -7.44 5.22
C LEU A 67 -13.62 -8.64 5.88
N GLU A 68 -14.05 -9.85 5.56
CA GLU A 68 -13.41 -11.09 6.01
C GLU A 68 -11.95 -11.15 5.52
N ARG A 69 -11.70 -10.84 4.25
CA ARG A 69 -10.33 -10.81 3.69
C ARG A 69 -9.45 -9.74 4.33
N ILE A 70 -9.99 -8.56 4.66
CA ILE A 70 -9.27 -7.52 5.41
C ILE A 70 -8.85 -8.07 6.77
N ALA A 71 -9.80 -8.66 7.52
CA ALA A 71 -9.55 -9.21 8.83
C ALA A 71 -8.52 -10.35 8.80
N ASP A 72 -8.62 -11.24 7.81
CA ASP A 72 -7.66 -12.33 7.62
C ASP A 72 -6.25 -11.80 7.39
N LEU A 73 -6.06 -10.86 6.47
CA LEU A 73 -4.72 -10.30 6.21
C LEU A 73 -4.11 -9.62 7.45
N LEU A 74 -4.92 -8.84 8.17
CA LEU A 74 -4.48 -8.14 9.38
C LEU A 74 -4.10 -9.12 10.51
N ARG A 75 -4.81 -10.25 10.63
CA ARG A 75 -4.50 -11.30 11.63
C ARG A 75 -3.28 -12.13 11.27
N HIS A 76 -3.11 -12.47 10.00
CA HIS A 76 -2.00 -13.33 9.56
C HIS A 76 -0.66 -12.59 9.50
N ARG A 77 -0.68 -11.28 9.27
CA ARG A 77 0.52 -10.45 9.23
C ARG A 77 0.33 -9.17 10.04
N PRO A 78 0.32 -9.26 11.39
CA PRO A 78 0.03 -8.13 12.27
C PRO A 78 1.09 -7.01 12.20
N ASP A 79 2.31 -7.36 11.79
CA ASP A 79 3.45 -6.48 11.60
C ASP A 79 3.34 -5.60 10.35
N ILE A 80 2.62 -6.03 9.29
CA ILE A 80 2.38 -5.21 8.08
C ILE A 80 1.92 -3.82 8.50
N PHE A 81 0.96 -3.75 9.41
CA PHE A 81 0.28 -2.50 9.68
C PHE A 81 1.23 -1.46 10.29
N ALA A 82 2.17 -1.91 11.14
CA ALA A 82 3.25 -1.08 11.67
C ALA A 82 4.26 -0.71 10.58
N MET A 83 4.68 -1.66 9.75
CA MET A 83 5.61 -1.43 8.64
C MET A 83 5.06 -0.39 7.64
N LEU A 84 3.77 -0.46 7.30
CA LEU A 84 3.15 0.49 6.37
C LEU A 84 3.06 1.90 6.96
N ARG A 85 2.78 2.01 8.27
CA ARG A 85 2.81 3.30 8.99
C ARG A 85 4.21 3.89 8.96
N GLU A 86 5.21 3.10 9.30
CA GLU A 86 6.60 3.55 9.34
C GLU A 86 7.10 3.96 7.95
N THR A 87 6.81 3.15 6.92
CA THR A 87 7.14 3.44 5.52
C THR A 87 6.45 4.74 5.06
N GLY A 88 5.16 4.91 5.35
CA GLY A 88 4.41 6.11 4.99
C GLY A 88 4.90 7.36 5.73
N ALA A 89 5.19 7.24 7.02
CA ALA A 89 5.67 8.34 7.86
C ALA A 89 7.09 8.82 7.48
N ALA A 90 7.89 7.97 6.82
CA ALA A 90 9.21 8.37 6.31
C ALA A 90 9.12 9.44 5.20
N VAL A 91 7.97 9.56 4.53
CA VAL A 91 7.77 10.51 3.44
C VAL A 91 6.87 11.66 3.83
N ARG A 92 7.46 12.85 3.95
CA ARG A 92 6.70 14.08 4.05
C ARG A 92 6.29 14.57 2.66
N HIS A 93 5.00 14.50 2.32
CA HIS A 93 4.52 15.02 1.03
C HIS A 93 4.30 16.53 1.02
N GLU A 94 4.05 17.12 2.19
CA GLU A 94 3.79 18.55 2.32
C GLU A 94 5.06 19.38 2.11
N ARG A 95 4.90 20.50 1.40
CA ARG A 95 5.94 21.50 1.19
C ARG A 95 5.73 22.63 2.18
N ASP A 96 6.78 22.99 2.91
CA ASP A 96 6.72 24.20 3.73
C ASP A 96 6.84 25.44 2.85
N GLY A 97 6.13 26.53 3.20
CA GLY A 97 6.12 27.76 2.40
C GLY A 97 7.49 28.44 2.22
N TRP A 98 8.49 28.03 3.00
CA TRP A 98 9.86 28.54 2.94
C TRP A 98 10.83 27.61 2.18
N GLU A 99 10.41 26.41 1.77
CA GLU A 99 11.27 25.50 1.01
C GLU A 99 11.48 25.99 -0.43
N THR A 100 12.72 26.01 -0.88
CA THR A 100 13.05 26.18 -2.31
C THR A 100 12.78 24.88 -3.08
N ASP A 101 12.61 24.94 -4.39
CA ASP A 101 12.36 23.75 -5.20
C ASP A 101 13.49 22.71 -5.07
N ALA A 102 14.74 23.17 -5.04
CA ALA A 102 15.89 22.30 -4.83
C ALA A 102 15.92 21.65 -3.44
N ALA A 103 15.41 22.35 -2.41
CA ALA A 103 15.28 21.77 -1.07
C ALA A 103 14.18 20.69 -1.03
N VAL A 104 13.05 20.94 -1.69
CA VAL A 104 11.95 19.95 -1.83
C VAL A 104 12.47 18.68 -2.51
N VAL A 105 13.20 18.80 -3.62
CA VAL A 105 13.74 17.63 -4.33
C VAL A 105 14.69 16.83 -3.44
N ARG A 106 15.64 17.50 -2.75
CA ARG A 106 16.57 16.81 -1.84
C ARG A 106 15.86 16.10 -0.70
N ARG A 107 14.85 16.73 -0.12
CA ARG A 107 14.07 16.15 0.97
C ARG A 107 13.26 14.95 0.48
N LEU A 108 12.57 15.06 -0.65
CA LEU A 108 11.80 13.94 -1.21
C LEU A 108 12.71 12.75 -1.55
N ALA A 109 13.90 12.99 -2.09
CA ALA A 109 14.89 11.94 -2.33
C ALA A 109 15.31 11.25 -1.02
N ALA A 110 15.72 12.02 0.00
CA ALA A 110 16.12 11.46 1.29
C ALA A 110 14.96 10.72 2.01
N SER A 111 13.73 11.23 1.90
CA SER A 111 12.53 10.58 2.42
C SER A 111 12.23 9.25 1.70
N PHE A 112 12.45 9.20 0.39
CA PHE A 112 12.32 7.96 -0.38
C PHE A 112 13.35 6.92 0.08
N ASP A 113 14.62 7.31 0.25
CA ASP A 113 15.67 6.43 0.76
C ASP A 113 15.33 5.89 2.17
N ALA A 114 14.76 6.75 3.02
CA ALA A 114 14.29 6.36 4.35
C ALA A 114 13.14 5.34 4.27
N ALA A 115 12.15 5.56 3.40
CA ALA A 115 11.04 4.62 3.19
C ALA A 115 11.52 3.28 2.63
N ALA A 116 12.46 3.31 1.67
CA ALA A 116 13.06 2.12 1.06
C ALA A 116 13.86 1.29 2.07
N THR A 117 14.44 1.93 3.09
CA THR A 117 15.12 1.24 4.21
C THR A 117 14.13 0.45 5.08
N VAL A 118 12.89 0.91 5.21
CA VAL A 118 11.82 0.20 5.94
C VAL A 118 11.27 -0.95 5.10
N SER A 119 10.87 -0.68 3.86
CA SER A 119 10.41 -1.69 2.91
C SER A 119 10.59 -1.22 1.48
N LEU A 120 11.42 -1.94 0.71
CA LEU A 120 11.64 -1.66 -0.70
C LEU A 120 10.32 -1.70 -1.47
N ALA A 121 9.57 -2.79 -1.36
CA ALA A 121 8.28 -2.97 -2.04
C ALA A 121 7.25 -1.90 -1.64
N ALA A 122 7.09 -1.63 -0.35
CA ALA A 122 6.07 -0.70 0.12
C ALA A 122 6.44 0.77 -0.14
N SER A 123 7.73 1.12 -0.25
CA SER A 123 8.20 2.48 -0.57
C SER A 123 7.72 2.98 -1.94
N VAL A 124 7.53 2.08 -2.91
CA VAL A 124 7.08 2.41 -4.27
C VAL A 124 5.63 2.04 -4.51
N GLN A 125 5.10 1.06 -3.77
CA GLN A 125 3.71 0.63 -3.85
C GLN A 125 3.25 0.16 -2.47
N LEU A 126 2.72 1.08 -1.66
CA LEU A 126 2.28 0.77 -0.29
C LEU A 126 1.22 -0.36 -0.24
N SER A 127 0.38 -0.46 -1.28
CA SER A 127 -0.62 -1.53 -1.43
C SER A 127 -0.03 -2.90 -1.85
N SER A 128 1.29 -3.00 -2.06
CA SER A 128 1.98 -4.30 -2.10
C SER A 128 1.98 -4.97 -0.73
N LEU A 129 1.76 -4.21 0.35
CA LEU A 129 1.91 -4.69 1.72
C LEU A 129 3.31 -5.25 2.00
N GLY A 130 4.34 -4.73 1.31
CA GLY A 130 5.71 -5.21 1.40
C GLY A 130 5.96 -6.55 0.71
N ASP A 131 5.02 -7.03 -0.12
CA ASP A 131 5.15 -8.30 -0.84
C ASP A 131 6.01 -8.14 -2.11
N GLU A 132 7.29 -8.48 -1.99
CA GLU A 132 8.26 -8.42 -3.07
C GLU A 132 7.98 -9.44 -4.18
N GLU A 133 7.50 -10.63 -3.84
CA GLU A 133 7.16 -11.67 -4.82
C GLU A 133 5.99 -11.23 -5.69
N LYS A 134 4.94 -10.65 -5.09
CA LYS A 134 3.80 -10.10 -5.82
C LYS A 134 4.20 -8.95 -6.74
N LEU A 135 5.09 -8.06 -6.30
CA LEU A 135 5.61 -6.99 -7.16
C LEU A 135 6.47 -7.53 -8.29
N THR A 136 7.31 -8.54 -8.04
CA THR A 136 8.14 -9.19 -9.05
C THR A 136 7.26 -9.84 -10.10
N ALA A 137 6.28 -10.67 -9.69
CA ALA A 137 5.34 -11.33 -10.60
C ALA A 137 4.55 -10.31 -11.46
N ALA A 138 4.09 -9.20 -10.86
CA ALA A 138 3.42 -8.14 -11.61
C ALA A 138 4.37 -7.41 -12.57
N THR A 139 5.65 -7.27 -12.22
CA THR A 139 6.68 -6.71 -13.11
C THR A 139 6.87 -7.62 -14.33
N ASP A 140 7.05 -8.93 -14.09
CA ASP A 140 7.27 -9.92 -15.13
C ASP A 140 6.07 -10.02 -16.10
N GLU A 141 4.84 -9.97 -15.57
CA GLU A 141 3.64 -9.97 -16.40
C GLU A 141 3.60 -8.77 -17.36
N ILE A 142 3.93 -7.58 -16.85
CA ILE A 142 3.94 -6.34 -17.63
C ILE A 142 5.08 -6.35 -18.65
N VAL A 143 6.28 -6.80 -18.27
CA VAL A 143 7.43 -6.93 -19.18
C VAL A 143 7.10 -7.88 -20.32
N ALA A 144 6.57 -9.07 -20.02
CA ALA A 144 6.17 -10.03 -21.02
C ALA A 144 5.05 -9.48 -21.94
N TRP A 145 4.16 -8.64 -21.41
CA TRP A 145 3.17 -7.96 -22.24
C TRP A 145 3.82 -6.94 -23.18
N LEU A 146 4.72 -6.09 -22.68
CA LEU A 146 5.46 -5.08 -23.47
C LEU A 146 6.27 -5.73 -24.60
N GLU A 147 6.93 -6.85 -24.32
CA GLU A 147 7.64 -7.66 -25.32
C GLU A 147 6.70 -8.16 -26.42
N ARG A 148 5.56 -8.75 -26.04
CA ARG A 148 4.56 -9.22 -27.01
C ARG A 148 3.99 -8.11 -27.88
N GLN A 149 3.98 -6.87 -27.39
CA GLN A 149 3.54 -5.70 -28.16
C GLN A 149 4.66 -5.08 -29.02
N GLY A 150 5.91 -5.56 -28.90
CA GLY A 150 7.06 -5.01 -29.63
C GLY A 150 7.55 -3.66 -29.10
N PHE A 151 7.33 -3.35 -27.82
CA PHE A 151 7.84 -2.12 -27.17
C PHE A 151 9.26 -2.26 -26.64
N THR A 152 9.83 -3.47 -26.64
CA THR A 152 11.19 -3.77 -26.18
C THR A 152 12.08 -4.18 -27.37
N GLY A 153 13.40 -4.27 -27.14
CA GLY A 153 14.37 -4.66 -28.16
C GLY A 153 15.67 -3.86 -28.05
N THR A 154 16.76 -4.41 -28.61
CA THR A 154 18.10 -3.78 -28.58
C THR A 154 18.21 -2.50 -29.43
N ASP A 155 17.26 -2.28 -30.33
CA ASP A 155 17.14 -1.09 -31.17
C ASP A 155 16.26 0.01 -30.54
N ARG A 156 15.77 -0.19 -29.31
CA ARG A 156 14.87 0.72 -28.61
C ARG A 156 15.53 1.40 -27.43
N THR A 157 15.11 2.64 -27.18
CA THR A 157 15.46 3.39 -25.97
C THR A 157 14.18 3.62 -25.16
N ILE A 158 14.17 3.15 -23.91
CA ILE A 158 13.02 3.24 -23.02
C ILE A 158 13.33 4.23 -21.90
N LEU A 159 12.39 5.14 -21.63
CA LEU A 159 12.44 6.04 -20.48
C LEU A 159 11.32 5.65 -19.51
N ASP A 160 11.69 5.22 -18.31
CA ASP A 160 10.76 4.89 -17.23
C ASP A 160 10.63 6.09 -16.26
N ILE A 161 9.50 6.80 -16.32
CA ILE A 161 9.20 7.94 -15.45
C ILE A 161 8.50 7.44 -14.21
N GLY A 162 9.09 7.71 -13.04
CA GLY A 162 8.59 7.14 -11.79
C GLY A 162 9.06 5.70 -11.58
N CYS A 163 10.29 5.40 -12.01
CA CYS A 163 10.90 4.06 -11.95
C CYS A 163 10.98 3.46 -10.53
N GLY A 164 10.80 4.27 -9.49
CA GLY A 164 10.81 3.83 -8.10
C GLY A 164 12.16 3.20 -7.75
N ILE A 165 12.15 1.94 -7.33
CA ILE A 165 13.35 1.14 -7.01
C ILE A 165 13.99 0.50 -8.26
N GLY A 166 13.63 0.93 -9.48
CA GLY A 166 14.25 0.47 -10.72
C GLY A 166 13.81 -0.92 -11.20
N ARG A 167 12.65 -1.43 -10.73
CA ARG A 167 12.20 -2.81 -11.04
C ARG A 167 12.06 -3.08 -12.54
N PHE A 168 11.53 -2.12 -13.30
CA PHE A 168 11.38 -2.27 -14.74
C PHE A 168 12.69 -2.06 -15.49
N GLU A 169 13.54 -1.13 -15.04
CA GLU A 169 14.86 -0.93 -15.62
C GLU A 169 15.66 -2.24 -15.59
N SER A 170 15.74 -2.90 -14.43
CA SER A 170 16.42 -4.19 -14.29
C SER A 170 15.79 -5.26 -15.19
N ALA A 171 14.47 -5.42 -15.15
CA ALA A 171 13.79 -6.48 -15.90
C ALA A 171 13.86 -6.29 -17.44
N LEU A 172 13.74 -5.04 -17.91
CA LEU A 172 13.81 -4.72 -19.33
C LEU A 172 15.24 -4.76 -19.87
N SER A 173 16.24 -4.46 -19.05
CA SER A 173 17.66 -4.62 -19.43
C SER A 173 18.02 -6.10 -19.63
N ASP A 174 17.58 -6.98 -18.72
CA ASP A 174 17.81 -8.43 -18.84
C ASP A 174 17.09 -9.05 -20.04
N ALA A 175 15.92 -8.53 -20.40
CA ALA A 175 15.19 -8.93 -21.59
C ALA A 175 15.91 -8.49 -22.88
N ALA A 176 16.52 -7.31 -22.89
CA ALA A 176 17.26 -6.82 -24.05
C ALA A 176 18.56 -7.59 -24.33
N HIS A 177 19.10 -8.32 -23.34
CA HIS A 177 20.32 -9.11 -23.47
C HIS A 177 20.11 -10.60 -23.75
N ARG A 178 18.85 -11.08 -23.74
CA ARG A 178 18.49 -12.45 -24.10
C ARG A 178 18.24 -12.60 -25.60
#